data_AF-A0A7J2NKE2-F1
#
_entry.id   AF-A0A7J2NKE2-F1
#
_cell.length_a   1.000
_cell.length_b   1.000
_cell.length_c   1.000
_cell.angle_alpha   90.00
_cell.angle_beta   90.00
_cell.angle_gamma   90.00
#
_symmetry.space_group_name_H-M   'P 1'
#
loop_
_entity.id
_entity.type
_entity.pdbx_description
1 polymer ?
#
loop_
_entity_poly.entity_id
_entity_poly.type
_entity_poly.pdbx_seq_one_letter_code
_entity_poly.pdbx_strand_id
1 'polypeptide(L)'
;MLMNQQMKAEMEQRLSDMTVAQLKDIARKHSIDISGVTRKKEIVDKILESEKAQEITGVKEKDADKTKAVDKKMLKSEELEKDESGQIPKVTRKLKTQDKIAEVRQYVRFMMGNRPSFFEIDGMVEQALVKYGTGDHAGAIRAIQAARERASDLYSHFRIFTNAIGIDASEKVLSEAVSRKGLSQDEANKLIETAMMGFVDGSPKIREETLRKLEEGALGALDRILGDLAKDLEMAKRRLQEMKDIGADVVEAGKLINDAEQNKIGLKIPEAKALLEQSIQLIKKAEKIRLEEIRYSIPRVRAAIDEAKSMGIEVVAPEKDLKKASYYLERGEIKMCVESLSKSEIAVDELHRAKLSSDPALRKSQLDKAHIRVQQTEPVLNDISTYGIDASEGMHYLRNTQTAISRNDPMNAAKFARRMDQVSLKLSEELEKMKKRSKHLSGERCQKCDQEMLYSYDTGVVRCSNCGNWTRLEK
;
A
#
# COMPACT_ATOMS: atom_id res chain seq x y z
N MET A 1 0.42 63.14 40.32
CA MET A 1 0.95 61.87 39.78
C MET A 1 1.67 62.18 38.48
N LEU A 2 2.97 61.90 38.39
CA LEU A 2 3.75 62.11 37.16
C LEU A 2 3.40 60.97 36.19
N MET A 3 2.64 61.29 35.15
CA MET A 3 2.22 60.35 34.10
C MET A 3 3.45 59.77 33.38
N ASN A 4 3.62 58.45 33.35
CA ASN A 4 4.70 57.78 32.61
C ASN A 4 4.65 58.13 31.11
N GLN A 5 5.77 58.59 30.53
CA GLN A 5 5.84 59.05 29.13
C GLN A 5 5.43 57.96 28.12
N GLN A 6 5.72 56.69 28.39
CA GLN A 6 5.29 55.58 27.53
C GLN A 6 3.78 55.35 27.57
N MET A 7 3.19 55.55 28.76
CA MET A 7 1.75 55.41 28.97
C MET A 7 0.98 56.55 28.28
N LYS A 8 1.49 57.79 28.35
CA LYS A 8 0.90 58.93 27.63
C LYS A 8 0.91 58.70 26.12
N ALA A 9 1.98 58.14 25.56
CA ALA A 9 2.07 57.81 24.15
C ALA A 9 1.08 56.70 23.72
N GLU A 10 0.91 55.65 24.53
CA GLU A 10 -0.06 54.57 24.24
C GLU A 10 -1.51 55.08 24.29
N MET A 11 -1.82 55.98 25.24
CA MET A 11 -3.13 56.63 25.33
C MET A 11 -3.39 57.59 24.15
N GLU A 12 -2.39 58.37 23.76
CA GLU A 12 -2.47 59.29 22.61
C GLU A 12 -2.71 58.53 21.31
N GLN A 13 -2.05 57.38 21.13
CA GLN A 13 -2.23 56.53 19.96
C GLN A 13 -3.66 55.96 19.89
N ARG A 14 -4.17 55.41 21.00
CA ARG A 14 -5.55 54.87 21.06
C ARG A 14 -6.61 55.93 20.78
N LEU A 15 -6.46 57.12 21.34
CA LEU A 15 -7.39 58.23 21.11
C LEU A 15 -7.27 58.78 19.68
N SER A 16 -6.07 58.75 19.09
CA SER A 16 -5.83 59.15 17.70
C SER A 16 -6.45 58.17 16.68
N ASP A 17 -6.64 56.91 17.04
CA ASP A 17 -7.29 55.91 16.17
C ASP A 17 -8.83 56.02 16.16
N MET A 18 -9.43 56.77 17.11
CA MET A 18 -10.88 56.98 17.19
C MET A 18 -11.38 58.05 16.22
N THR A 19 -12.64 57.96 15.80
CA THR A 19 -13.30 59.01 15.00
C THR A 19 -13.64 60.23 15.86
N VAL A 20 -13.77 61.41 15.23
CA VAL A 20 -14.14 62.66 15.94
C VAL A 20 -15.49 62.52 16.65
N ALA A 21 -16.43 61.74 16.11
CA ALA A 21 -17.70 61.45 16.75
C ALA A 21 -17.53 60.66 18.05
N GLN A 22 -16.72 59.59 18.03
CA GLN A 22 -16.42 58.78 19.22
C GLN A 22 -15.70 59.60 20.30
N LEU A 23 -14.76 60.47 19.92
CA LEU A 23 -14.06 61.34 20.87
C LEU A 23 -15.02 62.36 21.53
N LYS A 24 -16.00 62.89 20.78
CA LYS A 24 -17.03 63.78 21.32
C LYS A 24 -17.99 63.06 22.26
N ASP A 25 -18.36 61.82 21.96
CA ASP A 25 -19.21 60.99 22.83
C ASP A 25 -18.50 60.63 24.14
N ILE A 26 -17.20 60.32 24.07
CA ILE A 26 -16.35 60.10 25.25
C ILE A 26 -16.27 61.37 26.11
N ALA A 27 -16.00 62.52 25.49
CA ALA A 27 -15.94 63.80 26.21
C ALA A 27 -17.27 64.12 26.92
N ARG A 28 -18.41 63.88 26.26
CA ARG A 28 -19.75 64.02 26.88
C ARG A 28 -19.96 63.04 28.03
N LYS A 29 -19.60 61.77 27.84
CA LYS A 29 -19.81 60.71 28.84
C LYS A 29 -19.00 60.93 30.12
N HIS A 30 -17.83 61.56 30.01
CA HIS A 30 -16.92 61.79 31.13
C HIS A 30 -16.90 63.24 31.62
N SER A 31 -17.83 64.09 31.14
CA SER A 31 -17.96 65.51 31.50
C SER A 31 -16.69 66.34 31.23
N ILE A 32 -16.01 66.09 30.11
CA ILE A 32 -14.82 66.83 29.67
C ILE A 32 -15.25 67.98 28.76
N ASP A 33 -14.91 69.21 29.14
CA ASP A 33 -15.28 70.40 28.36
C ASP A 33 -14.41 70.55 27.10
N ILE A 34 -15.00 70.19 25.97
CA ILE A 34 -14.41 70.34 24.62
C ILE A 34 -14.99 71.53 23.86
N SER A 35 -15.74 72.42 24.52
CA SER A 35 -16.22 73.66 23.90
C SER A 35 -15.01 74.53 23.45
N GLY A 36 -15.08 75.06 22.23
CA GLY A 36 -13.99 75.83 21.61
C GLY A 36 -12.94 75.03 20.83
N VAL A 37 -13.04 73.70 20.76
CA VAL A 37 -12.03 72.86 20.08
C VAL A 37 -12.62 72.16 18.85
N THR A 38 -11.99 72.35 17.69
CA THR A 38 -12.45 71.77 16.41
C THR A 38 -11.50 70.72 15.83
N ARG A 39 -10.22 70.74 16.21
CA ARG A 39 -9.22 69.81 15.67
C ARG A 39 -9.17 68.53 16.48
N LYS A 40 -9.09 67.40 15.79
CA LYS A 40 -9.04 66.06 16.41
C LYS A 40 -7.91 65.95 17.44
N LYS A 41 -6.73 66.47 17.14
CA LYS A 41 -5.56 66.44 18.05
C LYS A 41 -5.81 67.19 19.36
N GLU A 42 -6.42 68.37 19.29
CA GLU A 42 -6.73 69.18 20.48
C GLU A 42 -7.84 68.54 21.34
N ILE A 43 -8.77 67.76 20.74
CA ILE A 43 -9.75 66.96 21.48
C ILE A 43 -9.05 65.80 22.21
N VAL A 44 -8.08 65.15 21.56
CA VAL A 44 -7.26 64.09 22.17
C VAL A 44 -6.44 64.65 23.34
N ASP A 45 -5.79 65.81 23.16
CA ASP A 45 -5.00 66.46 24.21
C ASP A 45 -5.86 66.81 25.44
N LYS A 46 -7.06 67.38 25.23
CA LYS A 46 -8.02 67.65 26.33
C LYS A 46 -8.48 66.39 27.05
N ILE A 47 -8.63 65.26 26.34
CA ILE A 47 -8.99 63.98 26.97
C ILE A 47 -7.81 63.41 27.77
N LEU A 48 -6.57 63.57 27.28
CA LEU A 48 -5.35 63.14 27.98
C LEU A 48 -5.03 63.97 29.22
N GLU A 49 -5.43 65.26 29.24
CA GLU A 49 -5.27 66.16 30.38
C GLU A 49 -6.32 65.93 31.49
N SER A 50 -7.37 65.18 31.22
CA SER A 50 -8.37 64.80 32.22
C SER A 50 -7.78 63.81 33.23
N GLU A 51 -8.10 63.97 34.52
CA GLU A 51 -7.78 62.99 35.57
C GLU A 51 -8.36 61.59 35.28
N LYS A 52 -9.37 61.51 34.40
CA LYS A 52 -10.01 60.26 33.97
C LYS A 52 -9.40 59.63 32.71
N ALA A 53 -8.31 60.19 32.16
CA ALA A 53 -7.68 59.73 30.90
C ALA A 53 -7.33 58.22 30.92
N GLN A 54 -6.89 57.72 32.07
CA GLN A 54 -6.54 56.30 32.25
C GLN A 54 -7.77 55.39 32.21
N GLU A 55 -8.86 55.83 32.84
CA GLU A 55 -10.14 55.11 32.86
C GLU A 55 -10.78 55.08 31.46
N ILE A 56 -10.70 56.20 30.75
CA ILE A 56 -11.24 56.36 29.39
C ILE A 56 -10.53 55.46 28.39
N THR A 57 -9.20 55.35 28.49
CA THR A 57 -8.37 54.60 27.54
C THR A 57 -8.14 53.15 27.93
N GLY A 58 -8.46 52.78 29.18
CA GLY A 58 -8.31 51.42 29.72
C GLY A 58 -6.86 50.93 29.78
N VAL A 59 -5.89 51.83 29.82
CA VAL A 59 -4.45 51.52 29.93
C VAL A 59 -4.08 51.44 31.42
N LYS A 60 -3.73 50.25 31.90
CA LYS A 60 -3.30 50.02 33.29
C LYS A 60 -1.77 50.13 33.42
N GLU A 61 -1.29 50.69 34.52
CA GLU A 61 0.14 50.67 34.87
C GLU A 61 0.62 49.21 34.96
N LYS A 62 1.74 48.92 34.30
CA LYS A 62 2.47 47.66 34.47
C LYS A 62 3.54 47.91 35.53
N ASP A 63 3.35 47.34 36.71
CA ASP A 63 4.41 47.29 37.72
C ASP A 63 5.58 46.45 37.16
N ALA A 64 6.76 47.08 37.13
CA ALA A 64 8.03 46.40 36.91
C ALA A 64 8.49 45.74 38.22
N ASP A 65 9.13 44.58 38.07
CA ASP A 65 9.79 43.77 39.11
C ASP A 65 8.91 42.94 40.07
N LYS A 66 8.82 41.63 39.76
CA LYS A 66 9.50 40.61 40.57
C LYS A 66 9.53 39.25 39.86
N THR A 67 10.75 38.82 39.57
CA THR A 67 11.12 37.50 39.07
C THR A 67 11.22 36.49 40.22
N LYS A 68 10.81 35.25 39.93
CA LYS A 68 11.10 33.96 40.60
C LYS A 68 10.30 33.57 41.86
N ALA A 69 9.41 32.60 41.66
CA ALA A 69 9.47 31.31 42.35
C ALA A 69 8.71 30.27 41.52
N VAL A 70 9.44 29.24 41.07
CA VAL A 70 8.88 28.04 40.47
C VAL A 70 8.30 27.21 41.61
N ASP A 71 6.98 27.00 41.62
CA ASP A 71 6.37 25.90 42.37
C ASP A 71 5.22 25.29 41.59
N LYS A 72 5.59 24.27 40.81
CA LYS A 72 4.95 22.95 40.74
C LYS A 72 3.54 22.86 41.35
N LYS A 73 2.52 23.35 40.65
CA LYS A 73 1.14 22.91 40.84
C LYS A 73 0.46 22.75 39.48
N MET A 74 0.24 21.47 39.15
CA MET A 74 -0.83 20.93 38.33
C MET A 74 -1.11 21.68 37.02
N LEU A 75 -0.65 21.07 35.92
CA LEU A 75 -1.43 20.98 34.70
C LEU A 75 -2.83 20.44 35.07
N LYS A 76 -3.72 21.33 35.50
CA LYS A 76 -5.11 21.19 35.13
C LYS A 76 -5.14 21.57 33.67
N SER A 77 -5.38 20.57 32.85
CA SER A 77 -6.08 20.73 31.58
C SER A 77 -7.13 21.82 31.74
N GLU A 78 -6.83 23.03 31.25
CA GLU A 78 -7.88 23.96 30.87
C GLU A 78 -8.61 23.24 29.74
N GLU A 79 -9.67 22.54 30.14
CA GLU A 79 -10.73 22.13 29.25
C GLU A 79 -11.12 23.39 28.49
N LEU A 80 -10.82 23.40 27.18
CA LEU A 80 -11.55 24.22 26.23
C LEU A 80 -13.03 24.08 26.58
N GLU A 81 -13.62 25.14 27.11
CA GLU A 81 -15.04 25.20 27.46
C GLU A 81 -15.81 24.68 26.24
N LYS A 82 -16.40 23.50 26.41
CA LYS A 82 -17.34 22.93 25.44
C LYS A 82 -18.64 23.69 25.59
N ASP A 83 -18.70 24.85 24.97
CA ASP A 83 -19.96 25.50 24.73
C ASP A 83 -20.63 24.82 23.54
N GLU A 84 -21.84 24.33 23.75
CA GLU A 84 -22.74 23.68 22.78
C GLU A 84 -23.13 24.58 21.58
N SER A 85 -22.41 25.68 21.37
CA SER A 85 -22.68 26.69 20.36
C SER A 85 -21.56 26.82 19.32
N GLY A 86 -20.87 25.73 18.95
CA GLY A 86 -20.08 25.65 17.70
C GLY A 86 -19.14 26.82 17.38
N GLN A 87 -18.65 27.55 18.40
CA GLN A 87 -17.77 28.69 18.19
C GLN A 87 -16.33 28.19 18.16
N ILE A 88 -15.72 28.40 17.00
CA ILE A 88 -14.29 28.29 16.75
C ILE A 88 -13.48 28.90 17.91
N PRO A 89 -12.59 28.12 18.57
CA PRO A 89 -11.63 28.67 19.51
C PRO A 89 -10.84 29.83 18.88
N LYS A 90 -10.85 31.00 19.50
CA LYS A 90 -10.12 32.17 19.01
C LYS A 90 -8.65 32.05 19.43
N VAL A 91 -7.76 31.82 18.46
CA VAL A 91 -6.31 31.88 18.68
C VAL A 91 -5.91 33.28 19.19
N THR A 92 -5.14 33.31 20.26
CA THR A 92 -4.85 34.53 21.02
C THR A 92 -3.79 35.39 20.29
N ARG A 93 -4.22 36.52 19.73
CA ARG A 93 -3.38 37.40 18.88
C ARG A 93 -2.12 38.01 19.53
N LYS A 94 -1.88 37.83 20.84
CA LYS A 94 -0.83 38.53 21.61
C LYS A 94 0.43 37.72 21.95
N LEU A 95 0.57 36.50 21.44
CA LEU A 95 1.74 35.64 21.72
C LEU A 95 2.93 35.92 20.77
N LYS A 96 4.14 35.50 21.17
CA LYS A 96 5.32 35.47 20.28
C LYS A 96 5.08 34.49 19.13
N THR A 97 5.71 34.68 17.97
CA THR A 97 5.43 33.90 16.74
C THR A 97 5.49 32.39 16.96
N GLN A 98 6.48 31.88 17.71
CA GLN A 98 6.60 30.44 18.00
C GLN A 98 5.49 29.90 18.91
N ASP A 99 5.09 30.66 19.93
CA ASP A 99 3.99 30.29 20.84
C ASP A 99 2.63 30.31 20.11
N LYS A 100 2.46 31.28 19.18
CA LYS A 100 1.30 31.31 18.27
C LYS A 100 1.22 30.07 17.40
N ILE A 101 2.33 29.65 16.77
CA ILE A 101 2.37 28.47 15.90
C ILE A 101 1.94 27.20 16.67
N ALA A 102 2.35 27.04 17.93
CA ALA A 102 1.94 25.92 18.76
C ALA A 102 0.42 25.93 19.04
N GLU A 103 -0.14 27.10 19.34
CA GLU A 103 -1.59 27.29 19.51
C GLU A 103 -2.35 27.03 18.20
N VAL A 104 -1.82 27.49 17.06
CA VAL A 104 -2.40 27.22 15.73
C VAL A 104 -2.42 25.72 15.44
N ARG A 105 -1.36 24.97 15.76
CA ARG A 105 -1.34 23.50 15.59
C ARG A 105 -2.43 22.82 16.41
N GLN A 106 -2.63 23.24 17.66
CA GLN A 106 -3.71 22.70 18.49
C GLN A 106 -5.08 23.01 17.87
N TYR A 107 -5.25 24.23 17.36
CA TYR A 107 -6.47 24.65 16.68
C TYR A 107 -6.71 23.86 15.38
N VAL A 108 -5.68 23.62 14.57
CA VAL A 108 -5.74 22.74 13.38
C VAL A 108 -6.24 21.34 13.76
N ARG A 109 -5.65 20.73 14.78
CA ARG A 109 -6.07 19.40 15.27
C ARG A 109 -7.51 19.40 15.79
N PHE A 110 -7.89 20.45 16.52
CA PHE A 110 -9.26 20.61 17.00
C PHE A 110 -10.25 20.67 15.82
N MET A 111 -9.96 21.46 14.78
CA MET A 111 -10.82 21.55 13.61
C MET A 111 -10.94 20.20 12.89
N MET A 112 -9.85 19.44 12.73
CA MET A 112 -9.89 18.10 12.12
C MET A 112 -10.80 17.11 12.88
N GLY A 113 -10.93 17.25 14.19
CA GLY A 113 -11.85 16.44 15.00
C GLY A 113 -13.32 16.83 14.86
N ASN A 114 -13.61 18.02 14.32
CA ASN A 114 -14.96 18.59 14.23
C ASN A 114 -15.40 18.73 12.78
N ARG A 115 -15.63 17.59 12.10
CA ARG A 115 -16.10 17.56 10.71
C ARG A 115 -17.48 18.22 10.58
N PRO A 116 -17.64 19.29 9.78
CA PRO A 116 -18.94 19.89 9.52
C PRO A 116 -19.86 18.94 8.72
N SER A 117 -21.16 18.94 9.02
CA SER A 117 -22.18 18.13 8.35
C SER A 117 -23.29 19.00 7.76
N PHE A 118 -23.67 18.73 6.51
CA PHE A 118 -24.77 19.42 5.82
C PHE A 118 -26.14 18.79 6.06
N PHE A 119 -26.22 17.72 6.86
CA PHE A 119 -27.46 16.97 7.11
C PHE A 119 -28.62 17.85 7.62
N GLU A 120 -28.33 18.80 8.52
CA GLU A 120 -29.34 19.75 9.03
C GLU A 120 -29.90 20.63 7.91
N ILE A 121 -29.04 21.10 7.00
CA ILE A 121 -29.43 21.95 5.87
C ILE A 121 -30.29 21.15 4.88
N ASP A 122 -29.89 19.91 4.59
CA ASP A 122 -30.67 19.02 3.71
C ASP A 122 -32.08 18.80 4.27
N GLY A 123 -32.21 18.55 5.57
CA GLY A 123 -33.51 18.43 6.24
C GLY A 123 -34.36 19.71 6.15
N MET A 124 -33.74 20.89 6.26
CA MET A 124 -34.44 22.17 6.09
C MET A 124 -34.90 22.39 4.64
N VAL A 125 -34.10 21.96 3.66
CA VAL A 125 -34.46 22.00 2.23
C VAL A 125 -35.62 21.07 1.94
N GLU A 126 -35.59 19.84 2.45
CA GLU A 126 -36.69 18.88 2.31
C GLU A 126 -38.00 19.43 2.91
N GLN A 127 -37.94 20.02 4.11
CA GLN A 127 -39.11 20.67 4.72
C GLN A 127 -39.63 21.84 3.88
N ALA A 128 -38.73 22.63 3.28
CA ALA A 128 -39.13 23.71 2.38
C ALA A 128 -39.83 23.17 1.11
N LEU A 129 -39.33 22.08 0.54
CA LEU A 129 -39.92 21.41 -0.62
C LEU A 129 -41.30 20.83 -0.31
N VAL A 130 -41.47 20.21 0.86
CA VAL A 130 -42.78 19.70 1.31
C VAL A 130 -43.78 20.84 1.44
N LYS A 131 -43.42 21.94 2.11
CA LYS A 131 -44.29 23.12 2.28
C LYS A 131 -44.64 23.78 0.94
N TYR A 132 -43.68 23.80 0.02
CA TYR A 132 -43.92 24.28 -1.34
C TYR A 132 -44.94 23.41 -2.07
N GLY A 133 -44.78 22.08 -2.00
CA GLY A 133 -45.69 21.12 -2.62
C GLY A 133 -47.11 21.13 -2.05
N THR A 134 -47.28 21.52 -0.78
CA THR A 134 -48.60 21.64 -0.12
C THR A 134 -49.24 23.02 -0.27
N GLY A 135 -48.60 23.97 -0.95
CA GLY A 135 -49.12 25.33 -1.19
C GLY A 135 -48.82 26.35 -0.07
N ASP A 136 -48.09 25.98 0.99
CA ASP A 136 -47.59 26.91 2.01
C ASP A 136 -46.30 27.60 1.52
N HIS A 137 -46.46 28.52 0.57
CA HIS A 137 -45.32 29.23 -0.02
C HIS A 137 -44.60 30.14 0.99
N ALA A 138 -45.32 30.72 1.96
CA ALA A 138 -44.71 31.57 2.99
C ALA A 138 -43.83 30.74 3.93
N GLY A 139 -44.29 29.55 4.35
CA GLY A 139 -43.50 28.61 5.14
C GLY A 139 -42.31 28.04 4.38
N ALA A 140 -42.47 27.79 3.07
CA ALA A 140 -41.37 27.37 2.20
C ALA A 140 -40.28 28.45 2.07
N ILE A 141 -40.66 29.72 1.87
CA ILE A 141 -39.72 30.86 1.78
C ILE A 141 -38.93 31.02 3.08
N ARG A 142 -39.58 30.94 4.24
CA ARG A 142 -38.89 31.05 5.54
C ARG A 142 -37.94 29.89 5.78
N ALA A 143 -38.38 28.66 5.49
CA ALA A 143 -37.55 27.46 5.66
C ALA A 143 -36.29 27.52 4.76
N ILE A 144 -36.43 27.95 3.50
CA ILE A 144 -35.28 28.06 2.58
C ILE A 144 -34.38 29.27 2.89
N GLN A 145 -34.91 30.35 3.47
CA GLN A 145 -34.08 31.46 3.99
C GLN A 145 -33.20 30.97 5.14
N ALA A 146 -33.79 30.30 6.13
CA ALA A 146 -33.05 29.75 7.26
C ALA A 146 -32.01 28.70 6.81
N ALA A 147 -32.35 27.84 5.84
CA ALA A 147 -31.41 26.88 5.26
C ALA A 147 -30.21 27.58 4.59
N ARG A 148 -30.44 28.68 3.85
CA ARG A 148 -29.36 29.45 3.19
C ARG A 148 -28.45 30.16 4.17
N GLU A 149 -29.01 30.77 5.22
CA GLU A 149 -28.21 31.40 6.29
C GLU A 149 -27.32 30.37 6.98
N ARG A 150 -27.91 29.23 7.36
CA ARG A 150 -27.18 28.12 7.97
C ARG A 150 -26.09 27.56 7.05
N ALA A 151 -26.38 27.42 5.76
CA ALA A 151 -25.40 26.98 4.76
C ALA A 151 -24.22 27.96 4.60
N SER A 152 -24.48 29.27 4.64
CA SER A 152 -23.45 30.30 4.57
C SER A 152 -22.48 30.22 5.76
N ASP A 153 -23.02 30.06 6.97
CA ASP A 153 -22.21 29.91 8.18
C ASP A 153 -21.39 28.61 8.14
N LEU A 154 -22.03 27.50 7.76
CA LEU A 154 -21.38 26.19 7.68
C LEU A 154 -20.30 26.15 6.60
N TYR A 155 -20.47 26.85 5.48
CA TYR A 155 -19.46 26.94 4.42
C TYR A 155 -18.15 27.54 4.94
N SER A 156 -18.24 28.57 5.80
CA SER A 156 -17.07 29.17 6.43
C SER A 156 -16.33 28.18 7.32
N HIS A 157 -17.06 27.37 8.10
CA HIS A 157 -16.49 26.31 8.93
C HIS A 157 -15.88 25.17 8.09
N PHE A 158 -16.55 24.77 7.00
CA PHE A 158 -16.06 23.75 6.09
C PHE A 158 -14.74 24.16 5.44
N ARG A 159 -14.59 25.41 5.02
CA ARG A 159 -13.31 25.93 4.50
C ARG A 159 -12.19 25.89 5.54
N ILE A 160 -12.48 26.24 6.79
CA ILE A 160 -11.48 26.16 7.86
C ILE A 160 -11.09 24.71 8.12
N PHE A 161 -12.05 23.79 8.12
CA PHE A 161 -11.83 22.35 8.25
C PHE A 161 -10.94 21.79 7.13
N THR A 162 -11.24 22.10 5.86
CA THR A 162 -10.41 21.62 4.73
C THR A 162 -9.01 22.19 4.76
N ASN A 163 -8.86 23.48 5.12
CA ASN A 163 -7.55 24.11 5.24
C ASN A 163 -6.72 23.50 6.39
N ALA A 164 -7.37 23.16 7.51
CA ALA A 164 -6.71 22.46 8.61
C ALA A 164 -6.16 21.09 8.17
N ILE A 165 -6.92 20.32 7.38
CA ILE A 165 -6.45 19.06 6.78
C ILE A 165 -5.24 19.29 5.88
N GLY A 166 -5.31 20.29 4.98
CA GLY A 166 -4.21 20.62 4.06
C GLY A 166 -2.92 20.99 4.79
N ILE A 167 -3.03 21.77 5.88
CA ILE A 167 -1.89 22.14 6.73
C ILE A 167 -1.29 20.91 7.42
N ASP A 168 -2.10 20.09 8.10
CA ASP A 168 -1.62 18.91 8.83
C ASP A 168 -0.99 17.86 7.91
N ALA A 169 -1.61 17.61 6.75
CA ALA A 169 -1.08 16.68 5.75
C ALA A 169 0.25 17.17 5.18
N SER A 170 0.34 18.46 4.83
CA SER A 170 1.56 19.06 4.29
C SER A 170 2.70 19.07 5.33
N GLU A 171 2.40 19.38 6.59
CA GLU A 171 3.38 19.37 7.67
C GLU A 171 3.98 17.97 7.88
N LYS A 172 3.16 16.91 7.84
CA LYS A 172 3.65 15.52 7.92
C LYS A 172 4.58 15.16 6.77
N VAL A 173 4.20 15.50 5.54
CA VAL A 173 5.01 15.24 4.33
C VAL A 173 6.34 16.00 4.40
N LEU A 174 6.32 17.28 4.77
CA LEU A 174 7.53 18.09 4.87
C LEU A 174 8.45 17.61 5.99
N SER A 175 7.90 17.20 7.14
CA SER A 175 8.68 16.62 8.24
C SER A 175 9.44 15.36 7.78
N GLU A 176 8.76 14.51 7.01
CA GLU A 176 9.37 13.31 6.42
C GLU A 176 10.40 13.66 5.33
N ALA A 177 10.17 14.73 4.58
CA ALA A 177 11.13 15.24 3.59
C ALA A 177 12.43 15.69 4.24
N VAL A 178 12.33 16.40 5.36
CA VAL A 178 13.52 16.88 6.09
C VAL A 178 14.26 15.72 6.74
N SER A 179 13.56 14.76 7.36
CA SER A 179 14.19 13.58 7.96
C SER A 179 15.01 12.78 6.93
N ARG A 180 14.57 12.80 5.67
CA ARG A 180 15.22 12.13 4.53
C ARG A 180 16.17 13.02 3.71
N LYS A 181 16.47 14.25 4.17
CA LYS A 181 17.33 15.22 3.47
C LYS A 181 16.85 15.61 2.06
N GLY A 182 15.55 15.46 1.76
CA GLY A 182 14.93 15.87 0.49
C GLY A 182 14.54 17.35 0.44
N LEU A 183 14.56 18.02 1.59
CA LEU A 183 14.27 19.45 1.78
C LEU A 183 15.04 19.98 3.00
N SER A 184 15.41 21.27 2.99
CA SER A 184 16.03 21.88 4.17
C SER A 184 15.00 22.14 5.27
N GLN A 185 15.42 22.01 6.54
CA GLN A 185 14.57 22.32 7.70
C GLN A 185 14.05 23.76 7.66
N ASP A 186 14.88 24.70 7.22
CA ASP A 186 14.53 26.13 7.16
C ASP A 186 13.46 26.41 6.09
N GLU A 187 13.55 25.78 4.92
CA GLU A 187 12.51 25.91 3.88
C GLU A 187 11.19 25.29 4.34
N ALA A 188 11.22 24.10 4.95
CA ALA A 188 10.04 23.44 5.49
C ALA A 188 9.36 24.30 6.57
N ASN A 189 10.14 24.80 7.53
CA ASN A 189 9.64 25.68 8.59
C ASN A 189 9.01 26.94 8.01
N LYS A 190 9.68 27.62 7.07
CA LYS A 190 9.14 28.85 6.45
C LYS A 190 7.78 28.63 5.79
N LEU A 191 7.61 27.53 5.06
CA LEU A 191 6.32 27.20 4.41
C LEU A 191 5.22 26.97 5.44
N ILE A 192 5.50 26.18 6.48
CA ILE A 192 4.55 25.85 7.55
C ILE A 192 4.17 27.11 8.33
N GLU A 193 5.14 27.90 8.76
CA GLU A 193 4.93 29.13 9.53
C GLU A 193 4.09 30.14 8.74
N THR A 194 4.40 30.33 7.46
CA THR A 194 3.65 31.24 6.58
C THR A 194 2.19 30.81 6.45
N ALA A 195 1.93 29.51 6.27
CA ALA A 195 0.57 28.98 6.16
C ALA A 195 -0.19 29.04 7.48
N MET A 196 0.44 28.72 8.61
CA MET A 196 -0.20 28.78 9.93
C MET A 196 -0.55 30.21 10.35
N MET A 197 0.34 31.18 10.08
CA MET A 197 0.04 32.59 10.31
C MET A 197 -1.04 33.11 9.36
N GLY A 198 -0.97 32.71 8.07
CA GLY A 198 -2.02 33.01 7.09
C GLY A 198 -3.38 32.43 7.50
N PHE A 199 -3.41 31.23 8.05
CA PHE A 199 -4.61 30.53 8.50
C PHE A 199 -5.37 31.28 9.61
N VAL A 200 -4.65 31.87 10.57
CA VAL A 200 -5.23 32.57 11.72
C VAL A 200 -5.49 34.04 11.44
N ASP A 201 -4.50 34.75 10.90
CA ASP A 201 -4.52 36.22 10.78
C ASP A 201 -4.82 36.71 9.35
N GLY A 202 -4.85 35.81 8.37
CA GLY A 202 -5.04 36.14 6.96
C GLY A 202 -6.51 36.34 6.55
N SER A 203 -6.71 37.21 5.55
CA SER A 203 -7.96 37.30 4.81
C SER A 203 -8.25 35.98 4.08
N PRO A 204 -9.50 35.70 3.66
CA PRO A 204 -9.83 34.46 2.95
C PRO A 204 -8.98 34.21 1.69
N LYS A 205 -8.51 35.27 1.02
CA LYS A 205 -7.61 35.18 -0.14
C LYS A 205 -6.18 34.82 0.27
N ILE A 206 -5.68 35.45 1.33
CA ILE A 206 -4.33 35.18 1.86
C ILE A 206 -4.24 33.74 2.37
N ARG A 207 -5.25 33.26 3.11
CA ARG A 207 -5.34 31.87 3.58
C ARG A 207 -5.15 30.87 2.46
N GLU A 208 -5.90 31.05 1.38
CA GLU A 208 -5.86 30.19 0.20
C GLU A 208 -4.49 30.21 -0.48
N GLU A 209 -3.92 31.40 -0.66
CA GLU A 209 -2.62 31.57 -1.29
C GLU A 209 -1.49 30.92 -0.48
N THR A 210 -1.48 31.13 0.84
CA THR A 210 -0.47 30.56 1.72
C THR A 210 -0.61 29.04 1.86
N LEU A 211 -1.84 28.53 1.88
CA LEU A 211 -2.10 27.09 1.88
C LEU A 211 -1.62 26.43 0.58
N ARG A 212 -1.97 27.02 -0.56
CA ARG A 212 -1.53 26.49 -1.86
C ARG A 212 -0.02 26.40 -1.97
N LYS A 213 0.72 27.43 -1.54
CA LYS A 213 2.19 27.41 -1.53
C LYS A 213 2.75 26.30 -0.64
N LEU A 214 2.12 26.06 0.51
CA LEU A 214 2.48 24.96 1.40
C LEU A 214 2.22 23.59 0.73
N GLU A 215 1.05 23.41 0.13
CA GLU A 215 0.65 22.17 -0.55
C GLU A 215 1.53 21.88 -1.77
N GLU A 216 1.82 22.87 -2.61
CA GLU A 216 2.74 22.76 -3.74
C GLU A 216 4.15 22.37 -3.28
N GLY A 217 4.64 22.99 -2.20
CA GLY A 217 5.92 22.64 -1.59
C GLY A 217 5.96 21.21 -1.04
N ALA A 218 4.89 20.78 -0.37
CA ALA A 218 4.76 19.43 0.17
C ALA A 218 4.66 18.38 -0.94
N LEU A 219 3.83 18.59 -1.97
CA LEU A 219 3.71 17.68 -3.11
C LEU A 219 5.04 17.58 -3.88
N GLY A 220 5.72 18.70 -4.12
CA GLY A 220 7.03 18.69 -4.75
C GLY A 220 8.10 17.94 -3.93
N ALA A 221 8.06 18.03 -2.60
CA ALA A 221 8.93 17.25 -1.73
C ALA A 221 8.57 15.75 -1.77
N LEU A 222 7.27 15.43 -1.73
CA LEU A 222 6.77 14.07 -1.81
C LEU A 222 7.22 13.36 -3.09
N ASP A 223 7.10 14.04 -4.23
CA ASP A 223 7.52 13.52 -5.54
C ASP A 223 9.01 13.21 -5.58
N ARG A 224 9.87 14.05 -4.97
CA ARG A 224 11.31 13.81 -4.90
C ARG A 224 11.64 12.58 -4.05
N ILE A 225 10.95 12.39 -2.94
CA ILE A 225 11.22 11.28 -2.02
C ILE A 225 10.67 9.96 -2.59
N LEU A 226 9.50 10.00 -3.20
CA LEU A 226 8.80 8.82 -3.70
C LEU A 226 9.12 8.48 -5.16
N GLY A 227 9.75 9.38 -5.92
CA GLY A 227 9.93 9.25 -7.36
C GLY A 227 10.60 7.94 -7.76
N ASP A 228 11.71 7.58 -7.13
CA ASP A 228 12.42 6.33 -7.44
C ASP A 228 11.60 5.11 -7.02
N LEU A 229 11.03 5.12 -5.81
CA LEU A 229 10.18 4.03 -5.33
C LEU A 229 8.94 3.82 -6.21
N ALA A 230 8.34 4.90 -6.74
CA ALA A 230 7.20 4.83 -7.63
C ALA A 230 7.58 4.15 -8.96
N LYS A 231 8.73 4.52 -9.53
CA LYS A 231 9.27 3.89 -10.75
C LYS A 231 9.59 2.41 -10.52
N ASP A 232 10.24 2.09 -9.39
CA ASP A 232 10.60 0.72 -9.05
C ASP A 232 9.35 -0.16 -8.86
N LEU A 233 8.31 0.37 -8.20
CA LEU A 233 7.02 -0.32 -8.06
C LEU A 233 6.35 -0.58 -9.40
N GLU A 234 6.33 0.41 -10.29
CA GLU A 234 5.75 0.26 -11.62
C GLU A 234 6.50 -0.80 -12.44
N MET A 235 7.83 -0.79 -12.38
CA MET A 235 8.67 -1.78 -13.05
C MET A 235 8.43 -3.19 -12.49
N ALA A 236 8.35 -3.33 -11.16
CA ALA A 236 8.07 -4.61 -10.52
C ALA A 236 6.67 -5.13 -10.87
N LYS A 237 5.64 -4.26 -10.92
CA LYS A 237 4.28 -4.63 -11.36
C LYS A 237 4.26 -5.11 -12.81
N ARG A 238 4.94 -4.39 -13.71
CA ARG A 238 5.06 -4.79 -15.11
C ARG A 238 5.71 -6.17 -15.20
N ARG A 239 6.82 -6.38 -14.49
CA ARG A 239 7.51 -7.66 -14.48
C ARG A 239 6.67 -8.79 -13.89
N LEU A 240 5.94 -8.52 -12.81
CA LEU A 240 4.99 -9.46 -12.21
C LEU A 240 3.94 -9.88 -13.23
N GLN A 241 3.39 -8.94 -14.01
CA GLN A 241 2.39 -9.24 -15.04
C GLN A 241 2.99 -10.07 -16.18
N GLU A 242 4.20 -9.74 -16.66
CA GLU A 242 4.90 -10.56 -17.66
C GLU A 242 5.10 -12.00 -17.19
N MET A 243 5.42 -12.20 -15.91
CA MET A 243 5.58 -13.53 -15.33
C MET A 243 4.24 -14.28 -15.19
N LYS A 244 3.14 -13.58 -14.86
CA LYS A 244 1.79 -14.16 -14.85
C LYS A 244 1.37 -14.61 -16.25
N ASP A 245 1.65 -13.80 -17.27
CA ASP A 245 1.30 -14.09 -18.66
C ASP A 245 1.96 -15.38 -19.19
N ILE A 246 3.17 -15.71 -18.71
CA ILE A 246 3.86 -16.97 -19.05
C ILE A 246 3.51 -18.13 -18.10
N GLY A 247 2.63 -17.90 -17.12
CA GLY A 247 2.17 -18.90 -16.16
C GLY A 247 3.17 -19.26 -15.06
N ALA A 248 4.05 -18.34 -14.66
CA ALA A 248 4.93 -18.53 -13.51
C ALA A 248 4.17 -18.33 -12.18
N ASP A 249 4.56 -19.05 -11.13
CA ASP A 249 4.02 -18.83 -9.78
C ASP A 249 4.65 -17.57 -9.16
N VAL A 250 3.85 -16.51 -9.07
CA VAL A 250 4.25 -15.21 -8.52
C VAL A 250 3.27 -14.70 -7.46
N VAL A 251 2.52 -15.59 -6.82
CA VAL A 251 1.48 -15.20 -5.84
C VAL A 251 2.09 -14.44 -4.66
N GLU A 252 3.18 -14.96 -4.10
CA GLU A 252 3.86 -14.35 -2.95
C GLU A 252 4.50 -13.00 -3.31
N ALA A 253 5.18 -12.92 -4.45
CA ALA A 253 5.74 -11.66 -4.96
C ALA A 253 4.65 -10.59 -5.15
N GLY A 254 3.48 -10.97 -5.67
CA GLY A 254 2.34 -10.06 -5.81
C GLY A 254 1.84 -9.50 -4.48
N LYS A 255 1.83 -10.31 -3.41
CA LYS A 255 1.47 -9.83 -2.06
C LYS A 255 2.47 -8.79 -1.55
N LEU A 256 3.76 -9.08 -1.68
CA LEU A 256 4.83 -8.15 -1.26
C LEU A 256 4.76 -6.80 -1.99
N ILE A 257 4.42 -6.78 -3.29
CA ILE A 257 4.22 -5.53 -4.04
C ILE A 257 3.04 -4.74 -3.47
N ASN A 258 1.92 -5.40 -3.17
CA ASN A 258 0.76 -4.73 -2.57
C ASN A 258 1.09 -4.16 -1.18
N ASP A 259 1.82 -4.92 -0.36
CA ASP A 259 2.27 -4.46 0.96
C ASP A 259 3.25 -3.28 0.85
N ALA A 260 4.12 -3.29 -0.16
CA ALA A 260 5.02 -2.17 -0.47
C ALA A 260 4.23 -0.91 -0.87
N GLU A 261 3.12 -1.03 -1.60
CA GLU A 261 2.24 0.09 -1.92
C GLU A 261 1.55 0.67 -0.69
N GLN A 262 1.06 -0.18 0.22
CA GLN A 262 0.46 0.30 1.47
C GLN A 262 1.49 1.04 2.33
N ASN A 263 2.72 0.52 2.40
CA ASN A 263 3.81 1.19 3.10
C ASN A 263 4.23 2.50 2.42
N LYS A 264 4.20 2.58 1.08
CA LYS A 264 4.40 3.83 0.34
C LYS A 264 3.36 4.89 0.72
N ILE A 265 2.07 4.52 0.77
CA ILE A 265 0.98 5.42 1.18
C ILE A 265 1.20 5.91 2.61
N GLY A 266 1.64 5.03 3.51
CA GLY A 266 1.97 5.35 4.89
C GLY A 266 3.33 6.04 5.09
N LEU A 267 4.05 6.42 4.03
CA LEU A 267 5.41 7.00 4.06
C LEU A 267 6.47 6.14 4.76
N LYS A 268 6.22 4.84 4.90
CA LYS A 268 7.15 3.82 5.41
C LYS A 268 8.06 3.33 4.29
N ILE A 269 8.89 4.24 3.77
CA ILE A 269 9.67 4.04 2.54
C ILE A 269 10.74 2.94 2.68
N PRO A 270 11.52 2.83 3.78
CA PRO A 270 12.51 1.76 3.95
C PRO A 270 11.86 0.39 3.93
N GLU A 271 10.71 0.24 4.58
CA GLU A 271 9.91 -0.98 4.61
C GLU A 271 9.38 -1.31 3.22
N ALA A 272 8.83 -0.31 2.51
CA ALA A 272 8.38 -0.48 1.13
C ALA A 272 9.52 -0.94 0.20
N LYS A 273 10.72 -0.35 0.33
CA LYS A 273 11.89 -0.74 -0.46
C LYS A 273 12.35 -2.16 -0.15
N ALA A 274 12.36 -2.55 1.12
CA ALA A 274 12.75 -3.90 1.54
C ALA A 274 11.79 -4.96 0.99
N LEU A 275 10.48 -4.71 1.09
CA LEU A 275 9.44 -5.59 0.52
C LEU A 275 9.56 -5.71 -1.00
N LEU A 276 9.83 -4.59 -1.67
CA LEU A 276 10.00 -4.56 -3.12
C LEU A 276 11.23 -5.35 -3.58
N GLU A 277 12.37 -5.21 -2.90
CA GLU A 277 13.58 -5.99 -3.19
C GLU A 277 13.30 -7.50 -3.02
N GLN A 278 12.65 -7.89 -1.93
CA GLN A 278 12.25 -9.29 -1.71
C GLN A 278 11.35 -9.80 -2.83
N SER A 279 10.36 -9.01 -3.25
CA SER A 279 9.49 -9.35 -4.38
C SER A 279 10.28 -9.54 -5.67
N ILE A 280 11.23 -8.66 -5.98
CA ILE A 280 12.06 -8.76 -7.19
C ILE A 280 12.88 -10.06 -7.18
N GLN A 281 13.43 -10.46 -6.04
CA GLN A 281 14.16 -11.72 -5.91
C GLN A 281 13.24 -12.93 -6.14
N LEU A 282 12.02 -12.92 -5.58
CA LEU A 282 11.03 -13.97 -5.81
C LEU A 282 10.61 -14.07 -7.28
N ILE A 283 10.41 -12.92 -7.95
CA ILE A 283 10.11 -12.86 -9.38
C ILE A 283 11.24 -13.49 -10.21
N LYS A 284 12.51 -13.15 -9.94
CA LYS A 284 13.67 -13.73 -10.63
C LYS A 284 13.77 -15.24 -10.42
N LYS A 285 13.49 -15.72 -9.20
CA LYS A 285 13.47 -17.15 -8.89
C LYS A 285 12.36 -17.87 -9.65
N ALA A 286 11.14 -17.31 -9.64
CA ALA A 286 9.99 -17.86 -10.36
C ALA A 286 10.24 -17.90 -11.87
N GLU A 287 10.87 -16.86 -12.43
CA GLU A 287 11.29 -16.83 -13.83
C GLU A 287 12.24 -17.97 -14.16
N LYS A 288 13.31 -18.16 -13.38
CA LYS A 288 14.29 -19.22 -13.64
C LYS A 288 13.63 -20.60 -13.64
N ILE A 289 12.81 -20.89 -12.63
CA ILE A 289 12.05 -22.14 -12.54
C ILE A 289 11.16 -22.31 -13.78
N ARG A 290 10.40 -21.27 -14.14
CA ARG A 290 9.48 -21.33 -15.26
C ARG A 290 10.19 -21.54 -16.60
N LEU A 291 11.35 -20.89 -16.81
CA LEU A 291 12.16 -21.08 -18.00
C LEU A 291 12.67 -22.51 -18.13
N GLU A 292 13.09 -23.12 -17.02
CA GLU A 292 13.49 -24.52 -16.98
C GLU A 292 12.31 -25.44 -17.33
N GLU A 293 11.13 -25.22 -16.78
CA GLU A 293 9.91 -25.98 -17.12
C GLU A 293 9.53 -25.89 -18.60
N ILE A 294 9.64 -24.70 -19.21
CA ILE A 294 9.38 -24.48 -20.63
C ILE A 294 10.39 -25.27 -21.47
N ARG A 295 11.68 -25.21 -21.10
CA ARG A 295 12.75 -25.97 -21.77
C ARG A 295 12.48 -27.48 -21.72
N TYR A 296 11.99 -28.01 -20.59
CA TYR A 296 11.60 -29.42 -20.48
C TYR A 296 10.33 -29.77 -21.25
N SER A 297 9.45 -28.80 -21.52
CA SER A 297 8.18 -29.05 -22.19
C SER A 297 8.32 -29.21 -23.71
N ILE A 298 9.31 -28.58 -24.35
CA ILE A 298 9.58 -28.76 -25.80
C ILE A 298 9.85 -30.22 -26.20
N PRO A 299 10.82 -30.94 -25.60
CA PRO A 299 11.06 -32.34 -25.95
C PRO A 299 9.87 -33.24 -25.62
N ARG A 300 9.07 -32.89 -24.61
CA ARG A 300 7.82 -33.62 -24.28
C ARG A 300 6.81 -33.52 -25.42
N VAL A 301 6.55 -32.32 -25.94
CA VAL A 301 5.62 -32.14 -27.06
C VAL A 301 6.17 -32.79 -28.33
N ARG A 302 7.49 -32.75 -28.56
CA ARG A 302 8.14 -33.49 -29.65
C ARG A 302 7.86 -34.99 -29.59
N ALA A 303 8.03 -35.61 -28.43
CA ALA A 303 7.76 -37.04 -28.27
C ALA A 303 6.28 -37.38 -28.54
N ALA A 304 5.34 -36.51 -28.18
CA ALA A 304 3.93 -36.70 -28.49
C ALA A 304 3.64 -36.61 -30.00
N ILE A 305 4.29 -35.69 -30.71
CA ILE A 305 4.24 -35.58 -32.17
C ILE A 305 4.80 -36.85 -32.84
N ASP A 306 5.97 -37.31 -32.40
CA ASP A 306 6.60 -38.50 -32.98
C ASP A 306 5.75 -39.76 -32.77
N GLU A 307 5.06 -39.86 -31.63
CA GLU A 307 4.08 -40.91 -31.39
C GLU A 307 2.88 -40.80 -32.32
N ALA A 308 2.32 -39.60 -32.52
CA ALA A 308 1.25 -39.38 -33.49
C ALA A 308 1.64 -39.84 -34.90
N LYS A 309 2.87 -39.54 -35.34
CA LYS A 309 3.39 -40.05 -36.63
C LYS A 309 3.46 -41.57 -36.67
N SER A 310 3.91 -42.20 -35.58
CA SER A 310 3.98 -43.68 -35.51
C SER A 310 2.59 -44.34 -35.60
N MET A 311 1.53 -43.60 -35.27
CA MET A 311 0.13 -44.02 -35.42
C MET A 311 -0.46 -43.71 -36.81
N GLY A 312 0.35 -43.20 -37.74
CA GLY A 312 -0.07 -42.80 -39.08
C GLY A 312 -0.92 -41.52 -39.12
N ILE A 313 -0.78 -40.65 -38.13
CA ILE A 313 -1.46 -39.35 -38.07
C ILE A 313 -0.61 -38.30 -38.77
N GLU A 314 -1.24 -37.48 -39.61
CA GLU A 314 -0.60 -36.31 -40.20
C GLU A 314 -0.44 -35.18 -39.16
N VAL A 315 0.79 -34.70 -38.97
CA VAL A 315 1.15 -33.76 -37.86
C VAL A 315 1.77 -32.45 -38.34
N VAL A 316 1.53 -32.05 -39.59
CA VAL A 316 2.15 -30.87 -40.22
C VAL A 316 1.95 -29.59 -39.38
N ALA A 317 0.73 -29.35 -38.91
CA ALA A 317 0.40 -28.16 -38.12
C ALA A 317 1.11 -28.15 -36.74
N PRO A 318 1.00 -29.20 -35.89
CA PRO A 318 1.76 -29.24 -34.64
C PRO A 318 3.27 -29.12 -34.80
N GLU A 319 3.86 -29.78 -35.81
CA GLU A 319 5.30 -29.66 -36.06
C GLU A 319 5.73 -28.23 -36.39
N LYS A 320 4.92 -27.53 -37.18
CA LYS A 320 5.17 -26.13 -37.52
C LYS A 320 5.15 -25.27 -36.26
N ASP A 321 4.20 -25.47 -35.37
CA ASP A 321 4.11 -24.68 -34.14
C ASP A 321 5.18 -25.04 -33.11
N LEU A 322 5.58 -26.32 -33.01
CA LEU A 322 6.72 -26.71 -32.19
C LEU A 322 8.04 -26.08 -32.70
N LYS A 323 8.24 -26.03 -34.02
CA LYS A 323 9.40 -25.34 -34.61
C LYS A 323 9.41 -23.85 -34.28
N LYS A 324 8.26 -23.16 -34.35
CA LYS A 324 8.13 -21.77 -33.90
C LYS A 324 8.44 -21.63 -32.41
N ALA A 325 7.96 -22.53 -31.57
CA ALA A 325 8.23 -22.49 -30.13
C ALA A 325 9.74 -22.56 -29.84
N SER A 326 10.47 -23.48 -30.48
CA SER A 326 11.93 -23.55 -30.37
C SER A 326 12.62 -22.27 -30.86
N TYR A 327 12.18 -21.73 -32.01
CA TYR A 327 12.69 -20.47 -32.54
C TYR A 327 12.50 -19.29 -31.59
N TYR A 328 11.32 -19.15 -30.98
CA TYR A 328 11.04 -18.09 -30.00
C TYR A 328 11.83 -18.26 -28.71
N LEU A 329 12.06 -19.51 -28.27
CA LEU A 329 12.89 -19.79 -27.09
C LEU A 329 14.33 -19.32 -27.30
N GLU A 330 14.91 -19.60 -28.48
CA GLU A 330 16.28 -19.20 -28.82
C GLU A 330 16.44 -17.67 -28.87
N ARG A 331 15.39 -16.95 -29.27
CA ARG A 331 15.36 -15.48 -29.30
C ARG A 331 14.99 -14.83 -27.97
N GLY A 332 14.66 -15.61 -26.94
CA GLY A 332 14.20 -15.09 -25.65
C GLY A 332 12.76 -14.54 -25.66
N GLU A 333 11.98 -14.80 -26.70
CA GLU A 333 10.57 -14.39 -26.82
C GLU A 333 9.67 -15.39 -26.08
N ILE A 334 9.79 -15.44 -24.75
CA ILE A 334 9.23 -16.51 -23.90
C ILE A 334 7.71 -16.63 -24.01
N LYS A 335 6.99 -15.51 -24.07
CA LYS A 335 5.52 -15.51 -24.22
C LYS A 335 5.09 -16.19 -25.52
N MET A 336 5.71 -15.80 -26.64
CA MET A 336 5.45 -16.39 -27.96
C MET A 336 5.84 -17.87 -28.00
N CYS A 337 6.91 -18.25 -27.30
CA CYS A 337 7.30 -19.64 -27.12
C CYS A 337 6.21 -20.44 -26.40
N VAL A 338 5.71 -19.97 -25.26
CA VAL A 338 4.66 -20.65 -24.48
C VAL A 338 3.37 -20.79 -25.29
N GLU A 339 2.94 -19.73 -25.98
CA GLU A 339 1.75 -19.77 -26.82
C GLU A 339 1.88 -20.77 -27.98
N SER A 340 3.02 -20.76 -28.68
CA SER A 340 3.26 -21.69 -29.80
C SER A 340 3.37 -23.13 -29.32
N LEU A 341 4.01 -23.36 -28.16
CA LEU A 341 4.14 -24.67 -27.55
C LEU A 341 2.77 -25.21 -27.12
N SER A 342 1.93 -24.37 -26.50
CA SER A 342 0.58 -24.73 -26.11
C SER A 342 -0.30 -25.07 -27.31
N LYS A 343 -0.24 -24.28 -28.39
CA LYS A 343 -0.94 -24.59 -29.66
C LYS A 343 -0.51 -25.94 -30.23
N SER A 344 0.79 -26.22 -30.25
CA SER A 344 1.31 -27.52 -30.70
C SER A 344 0.84 -28.68 -29.81
N GLU A 345 0.83 -28.51 -28.49
CA GLU A 345 0.39 -29.56 -27.56
C GLU A 345 -1.10 -29.85 -27.71
N ILE A 346 -1.95 -28.82 -27.77
CA ILE A 346 -3.40 -28.94 -27.96
C ILE A 346 -3.71 -29.63 -29.29
N ALA A 347 -3.07 -29.21 -30.38
CA ALA A 347 -3.32 -29.78 -31.71
C ALA A 347 -2.94 -31.27 -31.80
N VAL A 348 -1.83 -31.68 -31.17
CA VAL A 348 -1.47 -33.12 -31.08
C VAL A 348 -2.49 -33.89 -30.25
N ASP A 349 -2.86 -33.35 -29.10
CA ASP A 349 -3.82 -33.99 -28.18
C ASP A 349 -5.21 -34.15 -28.86
N GLU A 350 -5.62 -33.22 -29.72
CA GLU A 350 -6.84 -33.34 -30.53
C GLU A 350 -6.74 -34.41 -31.63
N LEU A 351 -5.64 -34.42 -32.37
CA LEU A 351 -5.40 -35.42 -33.42
C LEU A 351 -5.31 -36.84 -32.85
N HIS A 352 -4.63 -37.02 -31.71
CA HIS A 352 -4.59 -38.28 -30.97
C HIS A 352 -5.98 -38.72 -30.56
N ARG A 353 -6.79 -37.81 -29.97
CA ARG A 353 -8.17 -38.12 -29.58
C ARG A 353 -9.03 -38.55 -30.76
N ALA A 354 -8.96 -37.84 -31.87
CA ALA A 354 -9.72 -38.19 -33.08
C ALA A 354 -9.35 -39.58 -33.59
N LYS A 355 -8.05 -39.87 -33.72
CA LYS A 355 -7.57 -41.17 -34.21
C LYS A 355 -7.95 -42.32 -33.27
N LEU A 356 -7.73 -42.17 -31.96
CA LEU A 356 -8.07 -43.18 -30.96
C LEU A 356 -9.57 -43.41 -30.83
N SER A 357 -10.40 -42.41 -31.14
CA SER A 357 -11.86 -42.55 -31.18
C SER A 357 -12.30 -43.41 -32.36
N SER A 358 -11.65 -43.24 -33.52
CA SER A 358 -11.97 -43.94 -34.77
C SER A 358 -11.45 -45.38 -34.87
N ASP A 359 -10.42 -45.76 -34.09
CA ASP A 359 -9.73 -47.05 -34.23
C ASP A 359 -9.65 -47.81 -32.88
N PRO A 360 -10.56 -48.76 -32.62
CA PRO A 360 -10.56 -49.56 -31.39
C PRO A 360 -9.33 -50.47 -31.22
N ALA A 361 -8.74 -50.96 -32.31
CA ALA A 361 -7.56 -51.83 -32.24
C ALA A 361 -6.34 -51.02 -31.78
N LEU A 362 -6.19 -49.81 -32.32
CA LEU A 362 -5.16 -48.87 -31.90
C LEU A 362 -5.35 -48.44 -30.44
N ARG A 363 -6.59 -48.22 -30.00
CA ARG A 363 -6.92 -47.94 -28.59
C ARG A 363 -6.40 -49.04 -27.66
N LYS A 364 -6.68 -50.30 -27.99
CA LYS A 364 -6.19 -51.44 -27.20
C LYS A 364 -4.66 -51.49 -27.20
N SER A 365 -4.04 -51.35 -28.37
CA SER A 365 -2.57 -51.33 -28.50
C SER A 365 -1.91 -50.25 -27.64
N GLN A 366 -2.49 -49.05 -27.53
CA GLN A 366 -1.95 -47.99 -26.70
C GLN A 366 -2.09 -48.26 -25.19
N LEU A 367 -3.21 -48.86 -24.77
CA LEU A 367 -3.37 -49.32 -23.39
C LEU A 367 -2.35 -50.41 -23.04
N ASP A 368 -2.13 -51.37 -23.94
CA ASP A 368 -1.14 -52.44 -23.76
C ASP A 368 0.28 -51.85 -23.64
N LYS A 369 0.64 -50.88 -24.48
CA LYS A 369 1.93 -50.16 -24.38
C LYS A 369 2.09 -49.42 -23.06
N ALA A 370 1.04 -48.73 -22.59
CA ALA A 370 1.07 -48.05 -21.30
C ALA A 370 1.22 -49.05 -20.13
N HIS A 371 0.56 -50.21 -20.23
CA HIS A 371 0.68 -51.28 -19.23
C HIS A 371 2.11 -51.85 -19.18
N ILE A 372 2.74 -52.08 -20.34
CA ILE A 372 4.14 -52.51 -20.42
C ILE A 372 5.07 -51.49 -19.76
N ARG A 373 4.90 -50.19 -20.01
CA ARG A 373 5.70 -49.13 -19.37
C ARG A 373 5.54 -49.14 -17.86
N VAL A 374 4.31 -49.30 -17.36
CA VAL A 374 4.06 -49.44 -15.91
C VAL A 374 4.85 -50.61 -15.33
N GLN A 375 4.78 -51.78 -15.96
CA GLN A 375 5.52 -52.98 -15.50
C GLN A 375 7.04 -52.77 -15.49
N GLN A 376 7.57 -51.98 -16.43
CA GLN A 376 9.00 -51.69 -16.51
C GLN A 376 9.46 -50.63 -15.51
N THR A 377 8.66 -49.58 -15.31
CA THR A 377 9.07 -48.37 -14.58
C THR A 377 8.69 -48.42 -13.10
N GLU A 378 7.62 -49.12 -12.72
CA GLU A 378 7.21 -49.29 -11.32
C GLU A 378 8.32 -49.90 -10.43
N PRO A 379 9.02 -50.98 -10.84
CA PRO A 379 10.14 -51.52 -10.06
C PRO A 379 11.26 -50.49 -9.87
N VAL A 380 11.55 -49.68 -10.89
CA VAL A 380 12.61 -48.65 -10.83
C VAL A 380 12.23 -47.54 -9.85
N LEU A 381 10.98 -47.06 -9.88
CA LEU A 381 10.51 -46.02 -8.94
C LEU A 381 10.49 -46.53 -7.49
N ASN A 382 10.09 -47.79 -7.29
CA ASN A 382 10.17 -48.44 -5.99
C ASN A 382 11.62 -48.55 -5.50
N ASP A 383 12.55 -48.90 -6.38
CA ASP A 383 13.99 -48.93 -6.07
C ASP A 383 14.52 -47.53 -5.70
N ILE A 384 14.20 -46.49 -6.48
CA ILE A 384 14.54 -45.08 -6.17
C ILE A 384 14.08 -44.69 -4.76
N SER A 385 12.80 -44.95 -4.43
CA SER A 385 12.23 -44.67 -3.11
C SER A 385 12.95 -45.44 -2.00
N THR A 386 13.37 -46.67 -2.29
CA THR A 386 14.10 -47.55 -1.39
C THR A 386 15.47 -47.00 -1.01
N TYR A 387 16.14 -46.33 -1.94
CA TYR A 387 17.41 -45.62 -1.70
C TYR A 387 17.23 -44.21 -1.10
N GLY A 388 15.99 -43.74 -0.90
CA GLY A 388 15.71 -42.47 -0.21
C GLY A 388 15.77 -41.24 -1.06
N ILE A 389 15.81 -41.45 -2.37
CA ILE A 389 15.58 -40.40 -3.34
C ILE A 389 14.06 -40.17 -3.39
N ASP A 390 13.65 -38.89 -3.43
CA ASP A 390 12.22 -38.54 -3.50
C ASP A 390 11.65 -38.96 -4.85
N ALA A 391 10.87 -40.06 -4.84
CA ALA A 391 10.17 -40.59 -6.00
C ALA A 391 8.69 -40.15 -6.06
N SER A 392 8.25 -39.21 -5.21
CA SER A 392 6.83 -38.87 -5.05
C SER A 392 6.15 -38.45 -6.36
N GLU A 393 6.81 -37.62 -7.18
CA GLU A 393 6.29 -37.21 -8.49
C GLU A 393 6.16 -38.41 -9.45
N GLY A 394 7.15 -39.28 -9.49
CA GLY A 394 7.12 -40.49 -10.33
C GLY A 394 5.99 -41.43 -9.91
N MET A 395 5.83 -41.65 -8.60
CA MET A 395 4.76 -42.47 -8.03
C MET A 395 3.37 -41.87 -8.27
N HIS A 396 3.26 -40.54 -8.28
CA HIS A 396 2.03 -39.86 -8.66
C HIS A 396 1.64 -40.17 -10.12
N TYR A 397 2.58 -40.06 -11.07
CA TYR A 397 2.30 -40.40 -12.47
C TYR A 397 2.05 -41.89 -12.69
N LEU A 398 2.74 -42.77 -11.96
CA LEU A 398 2.46 -44.21 -11.96
C LEU A 398 1.00 -44.49 -11.60
N ARG A 399 0.52 -43.95 -10.48
CA ARG A 399 -0.87 -44.13 -10.02
C ARG A 399 -1.88 -43.56 -11.00
N ASN A 400 -1.62 -42.39 -11.57
CA ASN A 400 -2.48 -41.78 -12.58
C ASN A 400 -2.50 -42.61 -13.88
N THR A 401 -1.38 -43.20 -14.27
CA THR A 401 -1.29 -44.11 -15.42
C THR A 401 -2.14 -45.36 -15.19
N GLN A 402 -1.99 -46.03 -14.04
CA GLN A 402 -2.79 -47.20 -13.66
C GLN A 402 -4.30 -46.86 -13.62
N THR A 403 -4.66 -45.68 -13.12
CA THR A 403 -6.05 -45.20 -13.08
C THR A 403 -6.61 -44.92 -14.48
N ALA A 404 -5.80 -44.35 -15.37
CA ALA A 404 -6.22 -44.12 -16.75
C ALA A 404 -6.40 -45.44 -17.52
N ILE A 405 -5.52 -46.43 -17.28
CA ILE A 405 -5.65 -47.78 -17.83
C ILE A 405 -6.96 -48.42 -17.35
N SER A 406 -7.26 -48.38 -16.06
CA SER A 406 -8.49 -48.99 -15.51
C SER A 406 -9.78 -48.32 -16.01
N ARG A 407 -9.71 -47.03 -16.37
CA ARG A 407 -10.81 -46.28 -16.98
C ARG A 407 -10.92 -46.45 -18.50
N ASN A 408 -10.08 -47.29 -19.13
CA ASN A 408 -9.99 -47.42 -20.58
C ASN A 408 -9.72 -46.10 -21.31
N ASP A 409 -8.90 -45.23 -20.71
CA ASP A 409 -8.49 -43.94 -21.28
C ASP A 409 -7.07 -44.04 -21.87
N PRO A 410 -6.93 -44.46 -23.14
CA PRO A 410 -5.62 -44.68 -23.78
C PRO A 410 -4.76 -43.41 -23.84
N MET A 411 -5.40 -42.25 -23.95
CA MET A 411 -4.73 -40.97 -24.15
C MET A 411 -4.06 -40.54 -22.86
N ASN A 412 -4.81 -40.50 -21.76
CA ASN A 412 -4.26 -40.16 -20.46
C ASN A 412 -3.28 -41.24 -19.98
N ALA A 413 -3.53 -42.52 -20.28
CA ALA A 413 -2.59 -43.60 -19.97
C ALA A 413 -1.23 -43.38 -20.65
N ALA A 414 -1.21 -43.12 -21.97
CA ALA A 414 0.02 -42.83 -22.69
C ALA A 414 0.70 -41.54 -22.18
N LYS A 415 -0.08 -40.48 -21.92
CA LYS A 415 0.44 -39.18 -21.44
C LYS A 415 1.12 -39.31 -20.07
N PHE A 416 0.48 -39.98 -19.11
CA PHE A 416 1.05 -40.19 -17.78
C PHE A 416 2.21 -41.18 -17.80
N ALA A 417 2.14 -42.25 -18.62
CA ALA A 417 3.23 -43.20 -18.75
C ALA A 417 4.52 -42.53 -19.27
N ARG A 418 4.42 -41.63 -20.26
CA ARG A 418 5.57 -40.85 -20.75
C ARG A 418 6.17 -39.96 -19.64
N ARG A 419 5.34 -39.34 -18.79
CA ARG A 419 5.83 -38.53 -17.67
C ARG A 419 6.51 -39.38 -16.60
N MET A 420 5.91 -40.52 -16.28
CA MET A 420 6.49 -41.51 -15.36
C MET A 420 7.89 -41.95 -15.84
N ASP A 421 8.05 -42.30 -17.11
CA ASP A 421 9.34 -42.69 -17.68
C ASP A 421 10.37 -41.56 -17.64
N GLN A 422 9.95 -40.33 -17.94
CA GLN A 422 10.84 -39.16 -17.90
C GLN A 422 11.34 -38.86 -16.48
N VAL A 423 10.45 -38.92 -15.49
CA VAL A 423 10.83 -38.73 -14.07
C VAL A 423 11.75 -39.86 -13.62
N SER A 424 11.39 -41.11 -13.92
CA SER A 424 12.22 -42.27 -13.58
C SER A 424 13.63 -42.19 -14.19
N LEU A 425 13.76 -41.80 -15.45
CA LEU A 425 15.06 -41.65 -16.12
C LEU A 425 15.92 -40.56 -15.48
N LYS A 426 15.32 -39.40 -15.13
CA LYS A 426 16.04 -38.33 -14.42
C LYS A 426 16.59 -38.79 -13.06
N LEU A 427 15.80 -39.58 -12.32
CA LEU A 427 16.18 -40.09 -11.01
C LEU A 427 17.14 -41.29 -11.09
N SER A 428 17.19 -41.99 -12.22
CA SER A 428 18.04 -43.17 -12.42
C SER A 428 19.54 -42.83 -12.32
N GLU A 429 19.96 -41.66 -12.78
CA GLU A 429 21.36 -41.23 -12.61
C GLU A 429 21.75 -41.04 -11.13
N GLU A 430 20.82 -40.54 -10.32
CA GLU A 430 21.03 -40.37 -8.89
C GLU A 430 20.99 -41.71 -8.15
N LEU A 431 20.09 -42.60 -8.56
CA LEU A 431 20.03 -43.98 -8.07
C LEU A 431 21.35 -44.71 -8.30
N GLU A 432 21.94 -44.62 -9.49
CA GLU A 432 23.22 -45.27 -9.80
C GLU A 432 24.37 -44.70 -8.96
N LYS A 433 24.37 -43.39 -8.67
CA LYS A 433 25.34 -42.77 -7.76
C LYS A 433 25.15 -43.29 -6.33
N MET A 434 23.91 -43.42 -5.86
CA MET A 434 23.58 -43.93 -4.53
C MET A 434 23.94 -45.42 -4.39
N LYS A 435 23.65 -46.25 -5.40
CA LYS A 435 24.04 -47.67 -5.43
C LYS A 435 25.55 -47.83 -5.27
N LYS A 436 26.35 -47.05 -6.00
CA LYS A 436 27.82 -47.07 -5.90
C LYS A 436 28.36 -46.66 -4.52
N ARG A 437 27.63 -45.83 -3.79
CA ARG A 437 27.96 -45.35 -2.44
C ARG A 437 27.38 -46.21 -1.32
N SER A 438 26.57 -47.21 -1.67
CA SER A 438 25.93 -48.10 -0.72
C SER A 438 26.67 -49.44 -0.67
N LYS A 439 26.85 -50.00 0.53
CA LYS A 439 27.38 -51.35 0.73
C LYS A 439 26.35 -52.21 1.43
N HIS A 440 26.01 -53.33 0.81
CA HIS A 440 25.14 -54.32 1.43
C HIS A 440 25.84 -54.92 2.66
N LEU A 441 25.15 -54.91 3.81
CA LEU A 441 25.59 -55.56 5.03
C LEU A 441 25.09 -57.01 5.03
N SER A 442 25.91 -57.91 4.51
CA SER A 442 25.62 -59.35 4.51
C SER A 442 25.67 -59.92 5.93
N GLY A 443 24.59 -60.57 6.36
CA GLY A 443 24.49 -61.23 7.67
C GLY A 443 23.80 -60.41 8.77
N GLU A 444 23.44 -59.16 8.50
CA GLU A 444 22.64 -58.35 9.43
C GLU A 444 21.17 -58.27 9.01
N ARG A 445 20.27 -58.35 10.00
CA ARG A 445 18.82 -58.27 9.81
C ARG A 445 18.27 -56.95 10.26
N CYS A 446 17.30 -56.43 9.51
CA CYS A 446 16.60 -55.23 9.91
C CYS A 446 15.82 -55.47 11.21
N GLN A 447 16.10 -54.69 12.26
CA GLN A 447 15.39 -54.78 13.53
C GLN A 447 13.86 -54.56 13.44
N LYS A 448 13.36 -53.95 12.35
CA LYS A 448 11.94 -53.67 12.16
C LYS A 448 11.19 -54.75 11.37
N CYS A 449 11.82 -55.36 10.38
CA CYS A 449 11.16 -56.32 9.48
C CYS A 449 11.88 -57.66 9.32
N ASP A 450 12.95 -57.88 10.07
CA ASP A 450 13.79 -59.09 10.12
C ASP A 450 14.36 -59.58 8.78
N GLN A 451 14.42 -58.72 7.77
CA GLN A 451 14.98 -59.05 6.46
C GLN A 451 16.47 -58.70 6.37
N GLU A 452 17.25 -59.55 5.68
CA GLU A 452 18.68 -59.39 5.40
C GLU A 452 18.91 -58.45 4.21
N MET A 453 18.31 -57.26 4.29
CA MET A 453 18.19 -56.30 3.21
C MET A 453 18.67 -54.92 3.70
N LEU A 454 19.83 -54.89 4.36
CA LEU A 454 20.43 -53.69 4.95
C LEU A 454 21.56 -53.16 4.08
N TYR A 455 21.56 -51.85 3.85
CA TYR A 455 22.58 -51.13 3.10
C TYR A 455 23.16 -50.03 3.98
N SER A 456 24.48 -50.02 4.15
CA SER A 456 25.23 -48.93 4.77
C SER A 456 25.61 -47.89 3.73
N TYR A 457 25.58 -46.63 4.12
CA TYR A 457 26.00 -45.49 3.31
C TYR A 457 27.23 -44.83 3.92
N ASP A 458 27.98 -44.06 3.13
CA ASP A 458 29.22 -43.39 3.53
C ASP A 458 29.09 -42.48 4.78
N THR A 459 27.86 -42.10 5.15
CA THR A 459 27.54 -41.28 6.32
C THR A 459 27.45 -42.07 7.63
N GLY A 460 27.65 -43.40 7.61
CA GLY A 460 27.50 -44.29 8.78
C GLY A 460 26.05 -44.64 9.12
N VAL A 461 25.12 -44.24 8.26
CA VAL A 461 23.69 -44.57 8.38
C VAL A 461 23.42 -45.85 7.58
N VAL A 462 22.59 -46.73 8.14
CA VAL A 462 22.09 -47.95 7.53
C VAL A 462 20.61 -47.81 7.22
N ARG A 463 20.20 -48.33 6.08
CA ARG A 463 18.80 -48.42 5.71
C ARG A 463 18.39 -49.82 5.33
N CYS A 464 17.24 -50.26 5.80
CA CYS A 464 16.60 -51.46 5.27
C CYS A 464 15.87 -51.14 3.96
N SER A 465 16.22 -51.86 2.89
CA SER A 465 15.58 -51.71 1.59
C SER A 465 14.16 -52.26 1.55
N ASN A 466 13.80 -53.21 2.44
CA ASN A 466 12.47 -53.78 2.48
C ASN A 466 11.43 -52.89 3.20
N CYS A 467 11.75 -52.37 4.39
CA CYS A 467 10.80 -51.58 5.19
C CYS A 467 11.10 -50.07 5.25
N GLY A 468 12.19 -49.64 4.60
CA GLY A 468 12.60 -48.24 4.56
C GLY A 468 13.13 -47.68 5.89
N ASN A 469 13.32 -48.50 6.92
CA ASN A 469 13.78 -48.04 8.23
C ASN A 469 15.24 -47.57 8.17
N TRP A 470 15.51 -46.39 8.75
CA TRP A 470 16.85 -45.84 8.88
C TRP A 470 17.36 -46.05 10.31
N THR A 471 18.56 -46.62 10.44
CA THR A 471 19.27 -46.82 11.71
C THR A 471 20.70 -46.31 11.57
N ARG A 472 21.37 -45.98 12.67
CA ARG A 472 22.82 -45.75 12.64
C ARG A 472 23.52 -47.05 13.04
N LEU A 473 24.65 -47.36 12.41
CA LEU A 473 25.57 -48.35 12.96
C LEU A 473 26.14 -47.75 14.25
N GLU A 474 25.70 -48.27 15.40
CA GLU A 474 26.50 -48.13 16.61
C GLU A 474 27.79 -48.92 16.38
N LYS A 475 28.93 -48.25 16.56
CA LYS A 475 30.26 -48.88 16.43
C LYS A 475 30.49 -49.90 17.52
#